data_AF-A0A8C5AKA1-F1
#
_entry.id   AF-A0A8C5AKA1-F1
#
_cell.length_a   1.000
_cell.length_b   1.000
_cell.length_c   1.000
_cell.angle_alpha   90.00
_cell.angle_beta   90.00
_cell.angle_gamma   90.00
#
_symmetry.space_group_name_H-M   'P 1'
#
loop_
_entity.id
_entity.type
_entity.pdbx_description
1 polymer ?
#
loop_
_entity_poly.entity_id
_entity_poly.type
_entity_poly.pdbx_seq_one_letter_code
_entity_poly.pdbx_strand_id
1 'polypeptide(L)'
;MLHDKNLYRVSTTKKGWRASREDCQKRKADLVVINSREELAFVSRLMDTSWIGLSDREKEGTHKWVDGTPMTSSWRHVKPRDDGGARDCVVAGEDGWSEEPCNRLHHWICEKVLDLDHLEAERNKEGSVMLTEEEEEAPSITEFHSSTHVLPVGQTARYTCHASGTPEPTVEWLHNGRPLERDGTDDQSEAWVERGFLFIRGGRYGVNTVCCMASNSAGTANHSAELLVFDACDLTLDPNTANGDLSLSEDNRKVTGVEEDQSYPDHPDRFDSWSQVLGREALTGRCYWEVEWEGGVGIGVTYRGITRRGAGYDSLLGRNNKSWTLHCSDDHYSARYNRTETALPLRPAGSTRVGVYLDRPAGSLSFYRVSPGGGGSSDTLTHLHTFWSSFTQEDLLPGVAVGGKWTPGGVLEGSSASLCRL
;
A
#
# COMPACT_ATOMS: atom_id res chain seq x y z
N MET A 1 -25.79 -10.56 -22.39
CA MET A 1 -24.49 -11.25 -22.55
C MET A 1 -24.18 -11.28 -24.04
N LEU A 2 -22.98 -10.88 -24.45
CA LEU A 2 -22.58 -10.77 -25.85
C LEU A 2 -21.74 -11.98 -26.25
N HIS A 3 -22.03 -12.60 -27.39
CA HIS A 3 -21.21 -13.64 -28.00
C HIS A 3 -21.36 -13.59 -29.52
N ASP A 4 -20.25 -13.61 -30.26
CA ASP A 4 -20.19 -13.59 -31.74
C ASP A 4 -21.20 -12.65 -32.43
N LYS A 5 -21.21 -11.37 -32.02
CA LYS A 5 -22.11 -10.30 -32.52
C LYS A 5 -23.61 -10.50 -32.21
N ASN A 6 -23.97 -11.49 -31.39
CA ASN A 6 -25.32 -11.70 -30.90
C ASN A 6 -25.43 -11.34 -29.42
N LEU A 7 -26.47 -10.58 -29.07
CA LEU A 7 -26.79 -10.25 -27.69
C LEU A 7 -27.85 -11.22 -27.16
N TYR A 8 -27.48 -11.96 -26.13
CA TYR A 8 -28.31 -12.94 -25.46
C TYR A 8 -28.85 -12.40 -24.13
N ARG A 9 -30.10 -12.70 -23.85
CA ARG A 9 -30.75 -12.37 -22.57
C ARG A 9 -31.61 -13.52 -22.08
N VAL A 10 -31.35 -13.94 -20.85
CA VAL A 10 -32.17 -14.90 -20.12
C VAL A 10 -33.32 -14.17 -19.43
N SER A 11 -34.51 -14.76 -19.44
CA SER A 11 -35.62 -14.24 -18.66
C SER A 11 -35.46 -14.54 -17.17
N THR A 12 -35.82 -13.57 -16.33
CA THR A 12 -35.90 -13.78 -14.87
C THR A 12 -37.25 -14.33 -14.41
N THR A 13 -38.23 -14.38 -15.32
CA THR A 13 -39.57 -14.91 -15.09
C THR A 13 -39.85 -16.08 -16.04
N LYS A 14 -40.91 -16.85 -15.76
CA LYS A 14 -41.33 -17.98 -16.61
C LYS A 14 -42.61 -17.64 -17.37
N LYS A 15 -42.66 -18.00 -18.66
CA LYS A 15 -43.82 -17.80 -19.55
C LYS A 15 -43.99 -19.03 -20.46
N GLY A 16 -45.15 -19.13 -21.11
CA GLY A 16 -45.34 -20.05 -22.24
C GLY A 16 -44.51 -19.62 -23.45
N TRP A 17 -44.25 -20.54 -24.39
CA TRP A 17 -43.35 -20.30 -25.52
C TRP A 17 -43.75 -19.10 -26.38
N ARG A 18 -45.05 -18.97 -26.72
CA ARG A 18 -45.55 -17.84 -27.52
C ARG A 18 -45.36 -16.50 -26.81
N ALA A 19 -45.74 -16.43 -25.53
CA ALA A 19 -45.59 -15.22 -24.72
C ALA A 19 -44.11 -14.86 -24.46
N SER A 20 -43.24 -15.87 -24.45
CA SER A 20 -41.78 -15.71 -24.39
C SER A 20 -41.22 -15.11 -25.67
N ARG A 21 -41.65 -15.64 -26.83
CA ARG A 21 -41.28 -15.10 -28.15
C ARG A 21 -41.74 -13.65 -28.32
N GLU A 22 -42.98 -13.35 -27.94
CA GLU A 22 -43.51 -11.98 -27.95
C GLU A 22 -42.71 -11.03 -27.04
N ASP A 23 -42.17 -11.52 -25.91
CA ASP A 23 -41.28 -10.73 -25.05
C ASP A 23 -39.97 -10.39 -25.76
N CYS A 24 -39.36 -11.35 -26.45
CA CYS A 24 -38.16 -11.12 -27.26
C CYS A 24 -38.43 -10.16 -28.42
N GLN A 25 -39.55 -10.34 -29.14
CA GLN A 25 -39.93 -9.49 -30.27
C GLN A 25 -40.19 -8.05 -29.85
N LYS A 26 -40.82 -7.82 -28.69
CA LYS A 26 -40.97 -6.48 -28.10
C LYS A 26 -39.62 -5.78 -27.84
N ARG A 27 -38.54 -6.55 -27.73
CA ARG A 27 -37.17 -6.05 -27.52
C ARG A 27 -36.36 -5.98 -28.82
N LYS A 28 -37.02 -6.08 -29.98
CA LYS A 28 -36.36 -6.18 -31.30
C LYS A 28 -35.35 -7.35 -31.35
N ALA A 29 -35.73 -8.48 -30.77
CA ALA A 29 -34.99 -9.73 -30.70
C ALA A 29 -35.94 -10.89 -31.09
N ASP A 30 -35.48 -12.12 -31.16
CA ASP A 30 -36.35 -13.30 -31.20
C ASP A 30 -35.85 -14.36 -30.19
N LEU A 31 -36.53 -15.49 -30.04
CA LEU A 31 -35.99 -16.60 -29.26
C LEU A 31 -34.70 -17.11 -29.91
N VAL A 32 -33.76 -17.59 -29.09
CA VAL A 32 -32.43 -17.99 -29.58
C VAL A 32 -32.49 -19.08 -30.66
N VAL A 33 -31.72 -18.86 -31.72
CA VAL A 33 -31.51 -19.78 -32.84
C VAL A 33 -30.09 -20.31 -32.74
N ILE A 34 -29.94 -21.55 -32.26
CA ILE A 34 -28.62 -22.13 -32.02
C ILE A 34 -28.12 -22.80 -33.31
N ASN A 35 -27.26 -22.11 -34.05
CA ASN A 35 -26.82 -22.53 -35.39
C ASN A 35 -25.40 -23.11 -35.43
N SER A 36 -24.63 -22.98 -34.35
CA SER A 36 -23.26 -23.49 -34.23
C SER A 36 -23.01 -24.25 -32.93
N ARG A 37 -21.94 -25.06 -32.88
CA ARG A 37 -21.55 -25.79 -31.66
C ARG A 37 -20.99 -24.83 -30.61
N GLU A 38 -20.34 -23.78 -31.08
CA GLU A 38 -19.73 -22.71 -30.29
C GLU A 38 -20.82 -21.91 -29.57
N GLU A 39 -21.86 -21.52 -30.31
CA GLU A 39 -23.04 -20.87 -29.75
C GLU A 39 -23.79 -21.79 -28.78
N LEU A 40 -23.97 -23.07 -29.12
CA LEU A 40 -24.56 -24.04 -28.19
C LEU A 40 -23.77 -24.10 -26.87
N ALA A 41 -22.44 -24.19 -26.94
CA ALA A 41 -21.58 -24.23 -25.77
C ALA A 41 -21.63 -22.92 -24.96
N PHE A 42 -21.86 -21.79 -25.61
CA PHE A 42 -22.08 -20.52 -24.93
C PHE A 42 -23.44 -20.48 -24.23
N VAL A 43 -24.52 -20.75 -24.96
CA VAL A 43 -25.91 -20.70 -24.45
C VAL A 43 -26.12 -21.70 -23.30
N SER A 44 -25.51 -22.89 -23.36
CA SER A 44 -25.58 -23.89 -22.28
C SER A 44 -24.96 -23.43 -20.95
N ARG A 45 -24.07 -22.44 -20.95
CA ARG A 45 -23.49 -21.88 -19.71
C ARG A 45 -24.39 -20.87 -19.02
N LEU A 46 -25.46 -20.43 -19.68
CA LEU A 46 -26.21 -19.27 -19.25
C LEU A 46 -27.35 -19.57 -18.27
N MET A 47 -27.78 -20.84 -18.11
CA MET A 47 -28.97 -21.20 -17.30
C MET A 47 -29.35 -22.70 -17.27
N ASP A 48 -30.35 -23.00 -16.43
CA ASP A 48 -31.20 -24.21 -16.41
C ASP A 48 -32.19 -24.31 -17.60
N THR A 49 -33.00 -25.37 -17.65
CA THR A 49 -34.01 -25.67 -18.70
C THR A 49 -34.88 -24.49 -19.15
N SER A 50 -34.65 -24.02 -20.39
CA SER A 50 -35.26 -22.80 -20.94
C SER A 50 -35.77 -22.95 -22.38
N TRP A 51 -36.78 -22.17 -22.74
CA TRP A 51 -37.31 -22.09 -24.10
C TRP A 51 -36.26 -21.55 -25.07
N ILE A 52 -36.12 -22.27 -26.19
CA ILE A 52 -35.33 -21.85 -27.36
C ILE A 52 -36.25 -21.60 -28.56
N GLY A 53 -35.71 -21.00 -29.62
CA GLY A 53 -36.45 -20.66 -30.82
C GLY A 53 -36.83 -21.83 -31.72
N LEU A 54 -36.72 -23.07 -31.24
CA LEU A 54 -37.05 -24.26 -32.01
C LEU A 54 -38.46 -24.74 -31.69
N SER A 55 -39.22 -25.07 -32.73
CA SER A 55 -40.57 -25.62 -32.64
C SER A 55 -40.94 -26.37 -33.91
N ASP A 56 -41.85 -27.33 -33.84
CA ASP A 56 -42.43 -28.00 -35.02
C ASP A 56 -43.94 -27.70 -35.18
N ARG A 57 -44.41 -26.63 -34.51
CA ARG A 57 -45.79 -26.09 -34.55
C ARG A 57 -46.40 -25.91 -35.94
N GLU A 58 -45.57 -25.74 -36.96
CA GLU A 58 -46.02 -25.58 -38.34
C GLU A 58 -46.27 -26.93 -39.03
N LYS A 59 -45.50 -27.96 -38.66
CA LYS A 59 -45.57 -29.30 -39.24
C LYS A 59 -44.93 -30.32 -38.27
N GLU A 60 -45.77 -31.15 -37.68
CA GLU A 60 -45.37 -32.24 -36.77
C GLU A 60 -44.18 -33.04 -37.30
N GLY A 61 -43.18 -33.23 -36.45
CA GLY A 61 -41.95 -33.97 -36.77
C GLY A 61 -40.95 -33.19 -37.64
N THR A 62 -41.24 -31.92 -37.96
CA THR A 62 -40.34 -31.05 -38.73
C THR A 62 -40.01 -29.78 -37.93
N HIS A 63 -38.97 -29.86 -37.12
CA HIS A 63 -38.47 -28.74 -36.32
C HIS A 63 -37.92 -27.59 -37.18
N LYS A 64 -38.37 -26.39 -36.85
CA LYS A 64 -38.02 -25.14 -37.52
C LYS A 64 -37.69 -24.06 -36.49
N TRP A 65 -36.67 -23.27 -36.78
CA TRP A 65 -36.27 -22.14 -35.98
C TRP A 65 -37.18 -20.93 -36.20
N VAL A 66 -37.22 -20.02 -35.24
CA VAL A 66 -38.02 -18.78 -35.31
C VAL A 66 -37.62 -17.86 -36.46
N ASP A 67 -36.39 -17.98 -36.99
CA ASP A 67 -35.89 -17.29 -38.18
C ASP A 67 -36.34 -17.94 -39.50
N GLY A 68 -37.00 -19.10 -39.42
CA GLY A 68 -37.53 -19.85 -40.54
C GLY A 68 -36.62 -20.94 -41.08
N THR A 69 -35.39 -21.08 -40.57
CA THR A 69 -34.46 -22.11 -41.02
C THR A 69 -34.85 -23.49 -40.47
N PRO A 70 -34.74 -24.58 -41.25
CA PRO A 70 -34.98 -25.93 -40.75
C PRO A 70 -33.84 -26.38 -39.83
N MET A 71 -34.15 -27.22 -38.85
CA MET A 71 -33.10 -27.88 -38.05
C MET A 71 -32.33 -28.88 -38.93
N THR A 72 -31.09 -28.56 -39.28
CA THR A 72 -30.24 -29.37 -40.18
C THR A 72 -29.07 -30.05 -39.45
N SER A 73 -28.89 -29.77 -38.16
CA SER A 73 -27.72 -30.14 -37.37
C SER A 73 -27.79 -31.57 -36.83
N SER A 74 -26.86 -32.43 -37.26
CA SER A 74 -26.69 -33.83 -36.80
C SER A 74 -26.12 -33.98 -35.38
N TRP A 75 -25.80 -32.88 -34.71
CA TRP A 75 -25.10 -32.86 -33.41
C TRP A 75 -26.03 -32.65 -32.21
N ARG A 76 -27.35 -32.57 -32.42
CA ARG A 76 -28.33 -32.55 -31.33
C ARG A 76 -29.61 -33.25 -31.76
N HIS A 77 -30.20 -34.01 -30.86
CA HIS A 77 -31.50 -34.65 -31.05
C HIS A 77 -32.48 -34.04 -30.05
N VAL A 78 -33.67 -33.68 -30.52
CA VAL A 78 -34.79 -33.34 -29.64
C VAL A 78 -35.40 -34.66 -29.17
N LYS A 79 -35.40 -34.89 -27.86
CA LYS A 79 -36.00 -36.09 -27.29
C LYS A 79 -37.53 -35.92 -27.28
N PRO A 80 -38.30 -36.84 -27.90
CA PRO A 80 -39.74 -36.86 -27.72
C PRO A 80 -40.07 -37.22 -26.27
N ARG A 81 -41.08 -36.57 -25.67
CA ARG A 81 -41.60 -36.96 -24.36
C ARG A 81 -42.83 -37.84 -24.51
N ASP A 82 -42.71 -39.05 -23.96
CA ASP A 82 -43.55 -40.24 -24.18
C ASP A 82 -44.93 -40.19 -23.45
N ASP A 83 -45.59 -39.03 -23.44
CA ASP A 83 -46.81 -38.77 -22.68
C ASP A 83 -47.94 -38.14 -23.52
N GLY A 84 -47.96 -38.39 -24.84
CA GLY A 84 -49.17 -38.35 -25.69
C GLY A 84 -49.88 -37.01 -25.90
N GLY A 85 -49.23 -35.87 -25.63
CA GLY A 85 -49.78 -34.53 -25.85
C GLY A 85 -49.13 -33.78 -27.00
N ALA A 86 -49.81 -32.78 -27.58
CA ALA A 86 -49.25 -31.86 -28.58
C ALA A 86 -48.13 -31.01 -27.95
N ARG A 87 -46.87 -31.32 -28.27
CA ARG A 87 -45.67 -30.73 -27.67
C ARG A 87 -44.79 -30.08 -28.71
N ASP A 88 -45.32 -29.02 -29.29
CA ASP A 88 -44.68 -28.48 -30.47
C ASP A 88 -43.48 -27.54 -30.18
N CYS A 89 -43.15 -27.32 -28.90
CA CYS A 89 -42.20 -26.29 -28.45
C CYS A 89 -41.00 -26.89 -27.74
N VAL A 90 -39.80 -26.39 -27.99
CA VAL A 90 -38.57 -27.01 -27.48
C VAL A 90 -37.92 -26.20 -26.37
N VAL A 91 -37.56 -26.89 -25.28
CA VAL A 91 -36.63 -26.39 -24.26
C VAL A 91 -35.24 -26.98 -24.44
N ALA A 92 -34.21 -26.22 -24.06
CA ALA A 92 -32.84 -26.68 -23.89
C ALA A 92 -32.44 -26.61 -22.42
N GLY A 93 -31.85 -27.68 -21.89
CA GLY A 93 -31.30 -27.75 -20.52
C GLY A 93 -30.16 -28.78 -20.42
N GLU A 94 -29.76 -29.10 -19.19
CA GLU A 94 -28.66 -30.05 -18.91
C GLU A 94 -28.88 -31.42 -19.56
N ASP A 95 -30.12 -31.92 -19.56
CA ASP A 95 -30.48 -33.24 -20.11
C ASP A 95 -30.62 -33.28 -21.65
N GLY A 96 -30.33 -32.16 -22.31
CA GLY A 96 -30.46 -31.99 -23.75
C GLY A 96 -31.66 -31.14 -24.15
N TRP A 97 -32.14 -31.33 -25.39
CA TRP A 97 -33.30 -30.64 -25.93
C TRP A 97 -34.53 -31.54 -25.87
N SER A 98 -35.66 -31.01 -25.45
CA SER A 98 -36.90 -31.79 -25.34
C SER A 98 -38.12 -30.97 -25.75
N GLU A 99 -39.06 -31.66 -26.37
CA GLU A 99 -40.40 -31.16 -26.66
C GLU A 99 -41.22 -31.02 -25.36
N GLU A 100 -41.91 -29.90 -25.25
CA GLU A 100 -42.75 -29.53 -24.10
C GLU A 100 -44.06 -28.89 -24.59
N PRO A 101 -45.16 -29.01 -23.83
CA PRO A 101 -46.39 -28.29 -24.12
C PRO A 101 -46.10 -26.79 -24.17
N CYS A 102 -46.46 -26.11 -25.26
CA CYS A 102 -46.12 -24.70 -25.48
C CYS A 102 -46.66 -23.72 -24.42
N ASN A 103 -47.64 -24.14 -23.61
CA ASN A 103 -48.20 -23.37 -22.51
C ASN A 103 -47.46 -23.56 -21.17
N ARG A 104 -46.52 -24.52 -21.09
CA ARG A 104 -45.71 -24.77 -19.90
C ARG A 104 -44.85 -23.55 -19.60
N LEU A 105 -44.59 -23.29 -18.32
CA LEU A 105 -43.85 -22.11 -17.89
C LEU A 105 -42.37 -22.45 -17.74
N HIS A 106 -41.54 -21.96 -18.65
CA HIS A 106 -40.09 -22.02 -18.56
C HIS A 106 -39.48 -20.61 -18.65
N HIS A 107 -38.24 -20.49 -18.21
CA HIS A 107 -37.41 -19.35 -18.60
C HIS A 107 -37.18 -19.39 -20.12
N TRP A 108 -36.77 -18.30 -20.73
CA TRP A 108 -36.52 -18.23 -22.16
C TRP A 108 -35.30 -17.39 -22.47
N ILE A 109 -34.75 -17.62 -23.66
CA ILE A 109 -33.53 -16.96 -24.13
C ILE A 109 -33.88 -16.13 -25.34
N CYS A 110 -33.71 -14.82 -25.23
CA CYS A 110 -33.77 -13.93 -26.37
C CYS A 110 -32.38 -13.79 -26.99
N GLU A 111 -32.32 -13.81 -28.31
CA GLU A 111 -31.16 -13.50 -29.12
C GLU A 111 -31.47 -12.32 -30.03
N LYS A 112 -30.53 -11.37 -30.07
CA LYS A 112 -30.58 -10.23 -30.97
C LYS A 112 -29.28 -10.15 -31.75
N VAL A 113 -29.38 -10.34 -33.07
CA VAL A 113 -28.26 -10.09 -33.98
C VAL A 113 -27.95 -8.60 -33.99
N LEU A 114 -26.70 -8.24 -33.71
CA LEU A 114 -26.20 -6.88 -33.86
C LEU A 114 -25.74 -6.71 -35.31
N ASP A 115 -26.62 -6.19 -36.16
CA ASP A 115 -26.24 -5.66 -37.46
C ASP A 115 -25.49 -4.35 -37.25
N LEU A 116 -24.18 -4.47 -37.03
CA LEU A 116 -23.32 -3.34 -36.71
C LEU A 116 -23.35 -2.30 -37.85
N ASP A 117 -23.40 -2.73 -39.12
CA ASP A 117 -23.44 -1.81 -40.27
C ASP A 117 -24.75 -1.01 -40.32
N HIS A 118 -25.89 -1.63 -40.01
CA HIS A 118 -27.18 -0.93 -39.91
C HIS A 118 -27.27 -0.05 -38.67
N LEU A 119 -26.70 -0.47 -37.54
CA LEU A 119 -26.61 0.35 -36.33
C LEU A 119 -25.73 1.59 -36.54
N GLU A 120 -24.68 1.50 -37.36
CA GLU A 120 -23.87 2.65 -37.76
C GLU A 120 -24.62 3.62 -38.69
N ALA A 121 -25.46 3.08 -39.60
CA ALA A 121 -26.31 3.87 -40.47
C ALA A 121 -27.45 4.58 -39.71
N GLU A 122 -28.04 3.94 -38.70
CA GLU A 122 -29.05 4.54 -37.81
C GLU A 122 -28.40 5.55 -36.84
N ARG A 123 -27.19 5.28 -36.33
CA ARG A 123 -26.37 6.20 -35.53
C ARG A 123 -26.06 7.51 -36.27
N ASN A 124 -25.85 7.44 -37.58
CA ASN A 124 -25.65 8.61 -38.44
C ASN A 124 -26.94 9.41 -38.71
N LYS A 125 -28.11 8.88 -38.33
CA LYS A 125 -29.42 9.47 -38.59
C LYS A 125 -30.07 10.07 -37.34
N GLU A 126 -29.79 9.52 -36.16
CA GLU A 126 -30.27 9.99 -34.85
C GLU A 126 -29.19 10.73 -34.06
N GLY A 127 -28.49 11.66 -34.70
CA GLY A 127 -27.70 12.66 -33.99
C GLY A 127 -28.61 13.53 -33.12
N SER A 128 -28.84 13.12 -31.87
CA SER A 128 -29.02 13.97 -30.68
C SER A 128 -29.53 13.14 -29.48
N VAL A 129 -28.65 12.35 -28.84
CA VAL A 129 -28.31 12.40 -27.40
C VAL A 129 -27.17 11.39 -27.19
N MET A 130 -26.00 11.88 -26.79
CA MET A 130 -24.81 11.07 -26.51
C MET A 130 -24.98 10.29 -25.19
N LEU A 131 -24.80 8.97 -25.21
CA LEU A 131 -24.26 8.24 -24.06
C LEU A 131 -22.80 7.97 -24.42
N THR A 132 -21.91 8.68 -23.74
CA THR A 132 -20.47 8.43 -23.78
C THR A 132 -20.23 6.99 -23.33
N GLU A 133 -19.55 6.18 -24.15
CA GLU A 133 -18.79 5.05 -23.60
C GLU A 133 -17.90 5.67 -22.51
N GLU A 134 -18.05 5.22 -21.26
CA GLU A 134 -17.08 5.58 -20.24
C GLU A 134 -15.75 5.02 -20.72
N GLU A 135 -14.86 5.92 -21.14
CA GLU A 135 -13.53 5.59 -21.60
C GLU A 135 -12.86 4.78 -20.49
N GLU A 136 -12.54 3.51 -20.77
CA GLU A 136 -11.89 2.69 -19.75
C GLU A 136 -10.49 3.26 -19.52
N GLU A 137 -10.24 3.66 -18.28
CA GLU A 137 -8.97 4.22 -17.86
C GLU A 137 -8.17 3.13 -17.16
N ALA A 138 -6.98 2.86 -17.69
CA ALA A 138 -6.03 1.97 -17.04
C ALA A 138 -5.71 2.47 -15.63
N PRO A 139 -5.36 1.57 -14.69
CA PRO A 139 -5.15 1.97 -13.31
C PRO A 139 -4.00 2.96 -13.18
N SER A 140 -4.11 3.89 -12.26
CA SER A 140 -3.03 4.78 -11.85
C SER A 140 -2.97 4.79 -10.33
N ILE A 141 -1.77 4.60 -9.77
CA ILE A 141 -1.58 4.66 -8.31
C ILE A 141 -1.57 6.12 -7.90
N THR A 142 -2.65 6.54 -7.26
CA THR A 142 -2.88 7.92 -6.83
C THR A 142 -2.29 8.19 -5.44
N GLU A 143 -2.15 7.15 -4.62
CA GLU A 143 -1.51 7.23 -3.32
C GLU A 143 -0.70 5.97 -3.07
N PHE A 144 0.58 6.14 -2.74
CA PHE A 144 1.42 5.08 -2.22
C PHE A 144 2.20 5.64 -1.03
N HIS A 145 1.75 5.33 0.18
CA HIS A 145 2.32 5.88 1.40
C HIS A 145 2.82 4.77 2.31
N SER A 146 4.05 4.91 2.78
CA SER A 146 4.61 4.11 3.87
C SER A 146 4.65 4.92 5.16
N SER A 147 4.46 4.25 6.30
CA SER A 147 4.76 4.83 7.62
C SER A 147 6.27 5.04 7.84
N THR A 148 7.14 4.31 7.12
CA THR A 148 8.60 4.48 7.16
C THR A 148 9.32 3.77 6.00
N HIS A 149 10.52 4.24 5.62
CA HIS A 149 11.42 3.53 4.71
C HIS A 149 12.49 2.71 5.45
N VAL A 150 12.51 2.83 6.78
CA VAL A 150 13.56 2.34 7.69
C VAL A 150 12.82 1.75 8.91
N LEU A 151 12.88 0.43 9.14
CA LEU A 151 12.13 -0.27 10.19
C LEU A 151 13.06 -1.06 11.14
N PRO A 152 13.09 -0.76 12.45
CA PRO A 152 13.81 -1.59 13.40
C PRO A 152 13.26 -3.03 13.44
N VAL A 153 14.14 -4.01 13.67
CA VAL A 153 13.73 -5.39 13.90
C VAL A 153 12.72 -5.45 15.05
N GLY A 154 11.65 -6.22 14.86
CA GLY A 154 10.55 -6.37 15.80
C GLY A 154 9.41 -5.35 15.65
N GLN A 155 9.64 -4.22 14.97
CA GLN A 155 8.58 -3.23 14.68
C GLN A 155 7.79 -3.59 13.42
N THR A 156 6.66 -2.90 13.20
CA THR A 156 5.79 -3.12 12.04
C THR A 156 5.63 -1.82 11.21
N ALA A 157 5.91 -1.90 9.92
CA ALA A 157 5.59 -0.84 8.96
C ALA A 157 4.20 -1.06 8.36
N ARG A 158 3.49 0.03 8.05
CA ARG A 158 2.19 0.00 7.36
C ARG A 158 2.29 0.73 6.03
N TYR A 159 1.74 0.11 5.00
CA TYR A 159 1.64 0.64 3.65
C TYR A 159 0.19 0.80 3.23
N THR A 160 -0.10 1.93 2.60
CA THR A 160 -1.38 2.24 1.97
C THR A 160 -1.17 2.40 0.48
N CYS A 161 -2.07 1.82 -0.32
CA CYS A 161 -2.11 2.01 -1.76
C CYS A 161 -3.52 2.31 -2.21
N HIS A 162 -3.71 3.45 -2.86
CA HIS A 162 -4.93 3.78 -3.58
C HIS A 162 -4.63 3.88 -5.06
N ALA A 163 -5.51 3.29 -5.87
CA ALA A 163 -5.45 3.38 -7.31
C ALA A 163 -6.78 3.87 -7.86
N SER A 164 -6.72 4.77 -8.84
CA SER A 164 -7.86 5.17 -9.65
C SER A 164 -7.85 4.40 -10.96
N GLY A 165 -8.99 4.30 -11.61
CA GLY A 165 -9.15 3.67 -12.91
C GLY A 165 -10.62 3.38 -13.14
N THR A 166 -10.98 3.21 -14.41
CA THR A 166 -12.36 2.90 -14.81
C THR A 166 -12.29 1.67 -15.71
N PRO A 167 -12.82 0.50 -15.31
CA PRO A 167 -13.47 0.18 -14.02
C PRO A 167 -12.53 0.28 -12.80
N GLU A 168 -13.10 0.37 -11.60
CA GLU A 168 -12.33 0.48 -10.34
C GLU A 168 -11.31 -0.66 -10.20
N PRO A 169 -10.02 -0.36 -9.98
CA PRO A 169 -8.97 -1.36 -10.01
C PRO A 169 -8.89 -2.21 -8.74
N THR A 170 -8.55 -3.49 -8.90
CA THR A 170 -8.19 -4.36 -7.77
C THR A 170 -6.73 -4.16 -7.38
N VAL A 171 -6.49 -3.98 -6.09
CA VAL A 171 -5.13 -3.87 -5.51
C VAL A 171 -4.66 -5.23 -4.98
N GLU A 172 -3.40 -5.53 -5.27
CA GLU A 172 -2.63 -6.67 -4.79
C GLU A 172 -1.26 -6.20 -4.28
N TRP A 173 -0.76 -6.87 -3.23
CA TRP A 173 0.51 -6.54 -2.59
C TRP A 173 1.54 -7.63 -2.85
N LEU A 174 2.76 -7.23 -3.17
CA LEU A 174 3.91 -8.12 -3.25
C LEU A 174 4.97 -7.70 -2.23
N HIS A 175 5.51 -8.67 -1.50
CA HIS A 175 6.67 -8.50 -0.62
C HIS A 175 7.81 -9.37 -1.13
N ASN A 176 8.96 -8.74 -1.41
CA ASN A 176 10.13 -9.37 -2.02
C ASN A 176 9.79 -10.14 -3.31
N GLY A 177 8.88 -9.59 -4.11
CA GLY A 177 8.41 -10.17 -5.37
C GLY A 177 7.39 -11.31 -5.22
N ARG A 178 6.93 -11.63 -4.00
CA ARG A 178 5.95 -12.68 -3.74
C ARG A 178 4.57 -12.07 -3.41
N PRO A 179 3.47 -12.51 -4.06
CA PRO A 179 2.12 -12.06 -3.71
C PRO A 179 1.73 -12.45 -2.29
N LEU A 180 1.02 -11.56 -1.60
CA LEU A 180 0.47 -11.80 -0.26
C LEU A 180 -1.04 -12.10 -0.35
N GLU A 181 -1.52 -13.05 0.47
CA GLU A 181 -2.95 -13.37 0.55
C GLU A 181 -3.72 -12.25 1.27
N ARG A 182 -4.96 -11.97 0.81
CA ARG A 182 -5.74 -10.80 1.22
C ARG A 182 -6.17 -10.77 2.69
N ASP A 183 -6.15 -11.91 3.39
CA ASP A 183 -6.63 -12.05 4.78
C ASP A 183 -5.87 -13.17 5.53
N GLY A 184 -4.55 -13.25 5.36
CA GLY A 184 -3.71 -14.20 6.08
C GLY A 184 -3.23 -13.64 7.43
N THR A 185 -3.99 -13.84 8.51
CA THR A 185 -3.50 -13.61 9.88
C THR A 185 -2.73 -14.84 10.38
N ASP A 186 -1.60 -15.15 9.76
CA ASP A 186 -0.68 -16.10 10.37
C ASP A 186 0.30 -15.30 11.25
N ASP A 187 0.21 -15.48 12.57
CA ASP A 187 1.01 -14.77 13.60
C ASP A 187 2.54 -14.93 13.39
N GLN A 188 2.96 -15.83 12.49
CA GLN A 188 4.36 -16.05 12.11
C GLN A 188 4.79 -15.36 10.81
N SER A 189 3.87 -14.75 10.06
CA SER A 189 4.19 -14.12 8.77
C SER A 189 4.90 -12.77 8.96
N GLU A 190 6.02 -12.57 8.26
CA GLU A 190 6.74 -11.28 8.24
C GLU A 190 5.96 -10.17 7.51
N ALA A 191 4.94 -10.51 6.72
CA ALA A 191 4.07 -9.55 6.04
C ALA A 191 2.64 -10.10 5.90
N TRP A 192 1.63 -9.23 6.08
CA TRP A 192 0.21 -9.59 5.94
C TRP A 192 -0.63 -8.42 5.43
N VAL A 193 -1.78 -8.72 4.84
CA VAL A 193 -2.77 -7.72 4.44
C VAL A 193 -3.93 -7.76 5.43
N GLU A 194 -4.31 -6.61 5.96
CA GLU A 194 -5.48 -6.47 6.83
C GLU A 194 -6.27 -5.22 6.40
N ARG A 195 -7.55 -5.41 6.05
CA ARG A 195 -8.47 -4.32 5.66
C ARG A 195 -7.92 -3.43 4.54
N GLY A 196 -7.21 -4.03 3.57
CA GLY A 196 -6.61 -3.32 2.42
C GLY A 196 -5.25 -2.66 2.69
N PHE A 197 -4.78 -2.64 3.94
CA PHE A 197 -3.45 -2.16 4.29
C PHE A 197 -2.46 -3.32 4.30
N LEU A 198 -1.24 -3.08 3.82
CA LEU A 198 -0.13 -4.01 3.98
C LEU A 198 0.63 -3.68 5.25
N PHE A 199 0.88 -4.71 6.06
CA PHE A 199 1.73 -4.64 7.24
C PHE A 199 2.97 -5.52 7.03
N ILE A 200 4.14 -5.00 7.40
CA ILE A 200 5.40 -5.74 7.35
C ILE A 200 6.06 -5.64 8.72
N ARG A 201 6.26 -6.79 9.36
CA ARG A 201 7.05 -6.90 10.58
C ARG A 201 8.52 -7.07 10.22
N GLY A 202 9.38 -6.25 10.82
CA GLY A 202 10.83 -6.34 10.65
C GLY A 202 11.36 -7.65 11.26
N GLY A 203 11.40 -8.73 10.49
CA GLY A 203 11.85 -10.04 10.96
C GLY A 203 13.37 -10.22 10.89
N ARG A 204 13.98 -9.85 9.76
CA ARG A 204 15.43 -9.99 9.54
C ARG A 204 16.02 -8.70 8.98
N TYR A 205 17.25 -8.41 9.38
CA TYR A 205 18.08 -7.37 8.78
C TYR A 205 18.16 -7.55 7.25
N GLY A 206 17.89 -6.49 6.50
CA GLY A 206 17.97 -6.49 5.05
C GLY A 206 17.09 -5.45 4.36
N VAL A 207 17.26 -5.32 3.05
CA VAL A 207 16.37 -4.53 2.21
C VAL A 207 15.21 -5.42 1.79
N ASN A 208 13.99 -4.98 2.10
CA ASN A 208 12.76 -5.58 1.62
C ASN A 208 12.19 -4.73 0.49
N THR A 209 11.62 -5.36 -0.53
CA THR A 209 10.91 -4.65 -1.60
C THR A 209 9.41 -4.82 -1.40
N VAL A 210 8.69 -3.71 -1.41
CA VAL A 210 7.24 -3.64 -1.27
C VAL A 210 6.66 -3.11 -2.55
N CYS A 211 5.76 -3.85 -3.19
CA CYS A 211 5.11 -3.43 -4.42
C CYS A 211 3.60 -3.45 -4.26
N CYS A 212 2.95 -2.32 -4.55
CA CYS A 212 1.52 -2.30 -4.82
C CYS A 212 1.30 -2.50 -6.32
N MET A 213 0.38 -3.38 -6.67
CA MET A 213 -0.04 -3.64 -8.04
C MET A 213 -1.55 -3.45 -8.15
N ALA A 214 -1.98 -2.57 -9.06
CA ALA A 214 -3.37 -2.27 -9.34
C ALA A 214 -3.74 -2.76 -10.75
N SER A 215 -4.88 -3.42 -10.90
CA SER A 215 -5.32 -4.01 -12.18
C SER A 215 -6.82 -3.79 -12.43
N ASN A 216 -7.20 -3.45 -13.66
CA ASN A 216 -8.58 -3.50 -14.17
C ASN A 216 -8.59 -4.06 -15.60
N SER A 217 -9.74 -4.01 -16.28
CA SER A 217 -9.86 -4.49 -17.69
C SER A 217 -9.02 -3.70 -18.69
N ALA A 218 -8.74 -2.42 -18.41
CA ALA A 218 -7.96 -1.54 -19.28
C ALA A 218 -6.44 -1.67 -19.10
N GLY A 219 -5.95 -2.21 -17.97
CA GLY A 219 -4.52 -2.43 -17.78
C GLY A 219 -4.07 -2.66 -16.35
N THR A 220 -2.78 -2.39 -16.11
CA THR A 220 -2.14 -2.53 -14.79
C THR A 220 -1.23 -1.35 -14.50
N ALA A 221 -1.10 -1.00 -13.22
CA ALA A 221 -0.07 -0.09 -12.70
C ALA A 221 0.59 -0.70 -11.48
N ASN A 222 1.84 -0.34 -11.22
CA ASN A 222 2.54 -0.75 -10.02
C ASN A 222 3.40 0.40 -9.46
N HIS A 223 3.66 0.32 -8.16
CA HIS A 223 4.57 1.23 -7.47
C HIS A 223 5.33 0.42 -6.43
N SER A 224 6.65 0.57 -6.43
CA SER A 224 7.55 -0.16 -5.53
C SER A 224 8.29 0.79 -4.60
N ALA A 225 8.50 0.36 -3.36
CA ALA A 225 9.37 1.00 -2.39
C ALA A 225 10.30 0.00 -1.73
N GLU A 226 11.45 0.49 -1.29
CA GLU A 226 12.39 -0.26 -0.48
C GLU A 226 12.14 0.04 1.01
N LEU A 227 12.11 -1.02 1.81
CA LEU A 227 12.02 -0.99 3.26
C LEU A 227 13.29 -1.59 3.85
N LEU A 228 14.09 -0.76 4.50
CA LEU A 228 15.31 -1.22 5.14
C LEU A 228 15.02 -1.67 6.58
N VAL A 229 15.17 -2.96 6.85
CA VAL A 229 15.06 -3.53 8.19
C VAL A 229 16.44 -3.64 8.82
N PHE A 230 16.59 -3.20 10.07
CA PHE A 230 17.88 -3.19 10.77
C PHE A 230 17.74 -3.49 12.26
N ASP A 231 18.83 -3.97 12.87
CA ASP A 231 18.92 -4.08 14.33
C ASP A 231 19.19 -2.71 14.94
N ALA A 232 18.48 -2.38 16.01
CA ALA A 232 18.75 -1.21 16.82
C ALA A 232 20.12 -1.34 17.51
N CYS A 233 20.84 -0.24 17.59
CA CYS A 233 22.12 -0.21 18.30
C CYS A 233 21.89 -0.05 19.80
N ASP A 234 22.57 -0.89 20.56
CA ASP A 234 22.62 -0.72 22.00
C ASP A 234 23.73 0.27 22.38
N LEU A 235 23.34 1.50 22.74
CA LEU A 235 24.24 2.61 23.00
C LEU A 235 24.18 3.04 24.46
N THR A 236 25.32 3.50 24.98
CA THR A 236 25.45 4.13 26.29
C THR A 236 26.29 5.40 26.20
N LEU A 237 26.02 6.36 27.09
CA LEU A 237 26.80 7.59 27.22
C LEU A 237 28.09 7.31 27.99
N ASP A 238 29.18 7.97 27.60
CA ASP A 238 30.49 7.81 28.25
C ASP A 238 30.72 8.91 29.30
N PRO A 239 30.72 8.56 30.62
CA PRO A 239 30.99 9.52 31.69
C PRO A 239 32.37 10.17 31.62
N ASN A 240 33.32 9.59 30.90
CA ASN A 240 34.65 10.17 30.70
C ASN A 240 34.66 11.33 29.71
N THR A 241 33.60 11.47 28.91
CA THR A 241 33.45 12.56 27.95
C THR A 241 32.51 13.66 28.44
N ALA A 242 31.59 13.33 29.36
CA ALA A 242 30.55 14.23 29.85
C ALA A 242 31.13 15.50 30.48
N ASN A 243 30.62 16.65 30.07
CA ASN A 243 30.92 17.90 30.75
C ASN A 243 30.39 17.90 32.21
N GLY A 244 31.00 18.74 33.06
CA GLY A 244 30.66 18.86 34.48
C GLY A 244 29.22 19.31 34.74
N ASP A 245 28.63 20.09 33.85
CA ASP A 245 27.25 20.58 33.96
C ASP A 245 26.19 19.51 33.60
N LEU A 246 26.60 18.26 33.41
CA LEU A 246 25.74 17.16 32.97
C LEU A 246 25.67 16.04 34.01
N SER A 247 24.46 15.65 34.39
CA SER A 247 24.22 14.44 35.20
C SER A 247 23.83 13.27 34.29
N LEU A 248 24.52 12.14 34.44
CA LEU A 248 24.19 10.88 33.76
C LEU A 248 23.37 9.97 34.69
N SER A 249 22.30 9.37 34.15
CA SER A 249 21.40 8.48 34.88
C SER A 249 20.90 7.34 34.00
N GLU A 250 20.05 6.46 34.55
CA GLU A 250 19.46 5.31 33.83
C GLU A 250 20.51 4.42 33.15
N ASP A 251 21.52 3.99 33.91
CA ASP A 251 22.64 3.19 33.41
C ASP A 251 23.42 3.90 32.28
N ASN A 252 23.60 5.21 32.42
CA ASN A 252 24.21 6.11 31.42
C ASN A 252 23.44 6.17 30.10
N ARG A 253 22.10 6.04 30.13
CA ARG A 253 21.26 6.26 28.94
C ARG A 253 20.60 7.62 28.92
N LYS A 254 20.48 8.27 30.06
CA LYS A 254 19.89 9.60 30.18
C LYS A 254 20.94 10.62 30.60
N VAL A 255 20.91 11.79 29.95
CA VAL A 255 21.69 12.96 30.31
C VAL A 255 20.77 14.15 30.57
N THR A 256 21.02 14.86 31.65
CA THR A 256 20.28 16.07 32.05
C THR A 256 21.25 17.19 32.37
N GLY A 257 20.95 18.40 31.91
CA GLY A 257 21.68 19.60 32.34
C GLY A 257 21.35 19.94 33.79
N VAL A 258 22.37 20.18 34.61
CA VAL A 258 22.23 20.49 36.05
C VAL A 258 22.92 21.79 36.41
N GLU A 259 22.44 22.48 37.45
CA GLU A 259 23.05 23.73 37.93
C GLU A 259 24.32 23.48 38.76
N GLU A 260 24.37 22.37 39.50
CA GLU A 260 25.52 22.00 40.33
C GLU A 260 26.49 21.13 39.53
N ASP A 261 27.74 21.59 39.44
CA ASP A 261 28.83 20.90 38.77
C ASP A 261 29.03 19.49 39.33
N GLN A 262 28.99 18.51 38.44
CA GLN A 262 29.16 17.10 38.79
C GLN A 262 30.64 16.79 39.00
N SER A 263 30.94 16.11 40.11
CA SER A 263 32.31 15.74 40.49
C SER A 263 32.86 14.56 39.68
N TYR A 264 32.97 14.70 38.36
CA TYR A 264 33.63 13.70 37.53
C TYR A 264 35.16 13.77 37.63
N PRO A 265 35.88 12.64 37.57
CA PRO A 265 37.34 12.64 37.50
C PRO A 265 37.85 13.38 36.26
N ASP A 266 38.98 14.10 36.37
CA ASP A 266 39.60 14.69 35.18
C ASP A 266 39.98 13.60 34.17
N HIS A 267 39.73 13.89 32.89
CA HIS A 267 39.94 12.96 31.80
C HIS A 267 40.24 13.74 30.51
N PRO A 268 41.21 13.29 29.68
CA PRO A 268 41.57 13.99 28.44
C PRO A 268 40.42 14.10 27.43
N ASP A 269 39.49 13.13 27.43
CA ASP A 269 38.33 13.12 26.53
C ASP A 269 37.14 13.96 27.03
N ARG A 270 37.24 14.56 28.23
CA ARG A 270 36.16 15.33 28.85
C ARG A 270 36.00 16.70 28.19
N PHE A 271 34.75 17.05 27.86
CA PHE A 271 34.42 18.41 27.45
C PHE A 271 34.45 19.38 28.64
N ASP A 272 35.15 20.50 28.52
CA ASP A 272 35.30 21.48 29.62
C ASP A 272 34.36 22.69 29.52
N SER A 273 33.91 23.05 28.32
CA SER A 273 33.28 24.35 28.07
C SER A 273 31.82 24.26 27.66
N TRP A 274 31.42 23.18 27.00
CA TRP A 274 30.08 23.00 26.46
C TRP A 274 29.44 21.78 27.11
N SER A 275 28.17 21.89 27.49
CA SER A 275 27.37 20.81 28.10
C SER A 275 27.03 19.75 27.05
N GLN A 276 28.01 18.88 26.75
CA GLN A 276 27.89 17.79 25.79
C GLN A 276 28.58 16.51 26.28
N VAL A 277 28.16 15.38 25.73
CA VAL A 277 28.63 14.03 26.05
C VAL A 277 28.61 13.17 24.79
N LEU A 278 29.55 12.25 24.66
CA LEU A 278 29.56 11.25 23.58
C LEU A 278 29.13 9.88 24.09
N GLY A 279 28.74 9.02 23.16
CA GLY A 279 28.57 7.60 23.45
C GLY A 279 29.89 6.86 23.61
N ARG A 280 29.79 5.69 24.25
CA ARG A 280 30.91 4.78 24.50
C ARG A 280 31.22 3.93 23.27
N GLU A 281 30.19 3.50 22.56
CA GLU A 281 30.28 2.55 21.45
C GLU A 281 30.63 3.27 20.13
N ALA A 282 31.58 2.70 19.39
CA ALA A 282 31.93 3.18 18.05
C ALA A 282 30.93 2.67 17.00
N LEU A 283 30.46 3.58 16.15
CA LEU A 283 29.53 3.30 15.06
C LEU A 283 30.30 2.82 13.82
N THR A 284 30.53 1.52 13.71
CA THR A 284 31.41 0.94 12.69
C THR A 284 30.71 0.61 11.36
N GLY A 285 29.37 0.46 11.38
CA GLY A 285 28.57 0.04 10.23
C GLY A 285 27.24 0.78 10.12
N ARG A 286 26.17 0.05 9.78
CA ARG A 286 24.81 0.57 9.78
C ARG A 286 24.23 0.53 11.18
N CYS A 287 23.59 1.61 11.62
CA CYS A 287 23.16 1.74 13.00
C CYS A 287 21.92 2.62 13.10
N TYR A 288 20.96 2.22 13.93
CA TYR A 288 19.80 3.03 14.27
C TYR A 288 19.65 3.14 15.77
N TRP A 289 19.25 4.31 16.25
CA TRP A 289 18.87 4.53 17.63
C TRP A 289 17.85 5.65 17.73
N GLU A 290 17.11 5.67 18.83
CA GLU A 290 16.14 6.73 19.13
C GLU A 290 16.55 7.50 20.38
N VAL A 291 16.25 8.80 20.38
CA VAL A 291 16.50 9.71 21.48
C VAL A 291 15.21 10.45 21.81
N GLU A 292 14.75 10.28 23.04
CA GLU A 292 13.72 11.13 23.64
C GLU A 292 14.41 12.40 24.16
N TRP A 293 13.90 13.59 23.84
CA TRP A 293 14.53 14.88 24.18
C TRP A 293 13.53 15.86 24.79
N GLU A 294 14.02 16.71 25.70
CA GLU A 294 13.26 17.76 26.36
C GLU A 294 14.06 19.05 26.36
N GLY A 295 13.42 20.19 26.05
CA GLY A 295 14.07 21.49 25.97
C GLY A 295 14.91 21.65 24.70
N GLY A 296 16.14 22.16 24.82
CA GLY A 296 17.05 22.36 23.69
C GLY A 296 18.12 21.28 23.65
N VAL A 297 18.14 20.43 22.62
CA VAL A 297 19.08 19.30 22.53
C VAL A 297 19.67 19.19 21.13
N GLY A 298 20.99 19.05 21.03
CA GLY A 298 21.69 18.66 19.81
C GLY A 298 21.96 17.14 19.80
N ILE A 299 21.51 16.43 18.77
CA ILE A 299 21.66 14.99 18.61
C ILE A 299 22.41 14.72 17.32
N GLY A 300 23.42 13.87 17.34
CA GLY A 300 24.05 13.44 16.10
C GLY A 300 25.27 12.58 16.30
N VAL A 301 26.26 12.77 15.43
CA VAL A 301 27.50 11.98 15.45
C VAL A 301 28.72 12.87 15.30
N THR A 302 29.84 12.42 15.84
CA THR A 302 31.13 13.08 15.70
C THR A 302 32.24 12.07 15.55
N TYR A 303 33.30 12.44 14.85
CA TYR A 303 34.54 11.71 14.94
C TYR A 303 35.14 11.81 16.35
N ARG A 304 35.80 10.74 16.80
CA ARG A 304 36.42 10.66 18.13
C ARG A 304 37.37 11.82 18.41
N GLY A 305 38.13 12.26 17.41
CA GLY A 305 39.12 13.33 17.50
C GLY A 305 38.55 14.75 17.45
N ILE A 306 37.27 14.97 17.78
CA ILE A 306 36.73 16.31 18.05
C ILE A 306 37.49 16.99 19.19
N THR A 307 37.67 18.30 19.09
CA THR A 307 38.33 19.10 20.13
C THR A 307 37.53 19.04 21.43
N ARG A 308 38.19 18.73 22.56
CA ARG A 308 37.51 18.58 23.86
C ARG A 308 37.55 19.83 24.74
N ARG A 309 38.51 20.71 24.49
CA ARG A 309 38.80 21.86 25.36
C ARG A 309 38.50 23.20 24.67
N GLY A 310 38.05 24.17 25.46
CA GLY A 310 37.80 25.55 25.06
C GLY A 310 36.40 25.82 24.50
N ALA A 311 35.93 27.06 24.65
CA ALA A 311 34.60 27.53 24.26
C ALA A 311 34.48 27.92 22.77
N GLY A 312 35.35 27.39 21.91
CA GLY A 312 35.32 27.64 20.46
C GLY A 312 34.32 26.77 19.72
N TYR A 313 34.09 27.06 18.43
CA TYR A 313 33.25 26.20 17.58
C TYR A 313 33.86 24.83 17.28
N ASP A 314 35.18 24.70 17.40
CA ASP A 314 35.90 23.46 17.10
C ASP A 314 35.59 22.34 18.11
N SER A 315 35.10 22.69 19.32
CA SER A 315 34.69 21.74 20.36
C SER A 315 33.18 21.53 20.45
N LEU A 316 32.37 22.41 19.85
CA LEU A 316 30.91 22.35 19.90
C LEU A 316 30.34 21.44 18.81
N LEU A 317 29.54 20.44 19.19
CA LEU A 317 28.89 19.52 18.26
C LEU A 317 28.07 20.25 17.17
N GLY A 318 28.27 19.86 15.91
CA GLY A 318 27.63 20.41 14.71
C GLY A 318 28.23 21.74 14.22
N ARG A 319 29.15 22.36 14.95
CA ARG A 319 29.77 23.65 14.58
C ARG A 319 31.18 23.52 14.00
N ASN A 320 31.60 22.30 13.69
CA ASN A 320 32.89 21.98 13.09
C ASN A 320 32.71 20.96 11.94
N ASN A 321 33.80 20.65 11.24
CA ASN A 321 33.81 19.70 10.13
C ASN A 321 33.99 18.23 10.57
N LYS A 322 33.94 17.94 11.87
CA LYS A 322 34.05 16.59 12.44
C LYS A 322 32.74 16.07 13.02
N SER A 323 31.69 16.88 13.05
CA SER A 323 30.42 16.55 13.69
C SER A 323 29.22 17.04 12.88
N TRP A 324 28.18 16.21 12.88
CA TRP A 324 26.92 16.43 12.17
C TRP A 324 25.80 16.26 13.19
N THR A 325 24.98 17.30 13.40
CA THR A 325 23.91 17.25 14.40
C THR A 325 22.60 17.81 13.89
N LEU A 326 21.51 17.23 14.39
CA LEU A 326 20.19 17.81 14.42
C LEU A 326 20.00 18.51 15.76
N HIS A 327 19.70 19.79 15.75
CA HIS A 327 19.24 20.51 16.92
C HIS A 327 17.72 20.45 17.00
N CYS A 328 17.23 20.09 18.17
CA CYS A 328 15.83 19.98 18.54
C CYS A 328 15.51 21.03 19.60
N SER A 329 14.41 21.75 19.40
CA SER A 329 13.78 22.61 20.40
C SER A 329 12.26 22.55 20.23
N ASP A 330 11.51 23.03 21.22
CA ASP A 330 10.03 22.99 21.20
C ASP A 330 9.42 23.66 19.97
N ASP A 331 10.13 24.62 19.37
CA ASP A 331 9.64 25.41 18.26
C ASP A 331 10.16 24.95 16.89
N HIS A 332 11.37 24.41 16.76
CA HIS A 332 11.93 24.06 15.45
C HIS A 332 13.00 22.98 15.50
N TYR A 333 13.32 22.44 14.31
CA TYR A 333 14.52 21.64 14.09
C TYR A 333 15.51 22.42 13.23
N SER A 334 16.82 22.22 13.46
CA SER A 334 17.86 22.72 12.55
C SER A 334 18.97 21.69 12.35
N ALA A 335 19.44 21.56 11.11
CA ALA A 335 20.61 20.74 10.78
C ALA A 335 21.88 21.60 10.93
N ARG A 336 22.89 21.12 11.66
CA ARG A 336 24.14 21.82 11.93
C ARG A 336 25.35 21.02 11.45
N TYR A 337 26.16 21.65 10.62
CA TYR A 337 27.44 21.12 10.15
C TYR A 337 28.38 22.27 9.81
N ASN A 338 29.64 22.18 10.26
CA ASN A 338 30.73 23.08 9.86
C ASN A 338 30.37 24.58 9.89
N ARG A 339 29.84 25.03 11.03
CA ARG A 339 29.37 26.41 11.30
C ARG A 339 28.12 26.84 10.53
N THR A 340 27.63 26.03 9.61
CA THR A 340 26.34 26.23 8.94
C THR A 340 25.22 25.66 9.80
N GLU A 341 24.11 26.39 9.86
CA GLU A 341 22.86 25.94 10.45
C GLU A 341 21.74 26.14 9.44
N THR A 342 20.97 25.08 9.20
CA THR A 342 19.86 25.07 8.26
C THR A 342 18.58 24.77 9.01
N ALA A 343 17.71 25.77 9.15
CA ALA A 343 16.39 25.58 9.74
C ALA A 343 15.56 24.64 8.86
N LEU A 344 14.94 23.64 9.47
CA LEU A 344 14.11 22.67 8.77
C LEU A 344 12.65 23.13 8.75
N PRO A 345 11.89 22.83 7.68
CA PRO A 345 10.52 23.29 7.52
C PRO A 345 9.53 22.60 8.48
N LEU A 346 9.88 21.41 8.97
CA LEU A 346 9.03 20.63 9.87
C LEU A 346 9.14 21.13 11.31
N ARG A 347 8.00 21.12 12.02
CA ARG A 347 7.89 21.46 13.44
C ARG A 347 7.80 20.18 14.30
N PRO A 348 8.13 20.24 15.60
CA PRO A 348 8.07 19.09 16.50
C PRO A 348 6.69 18.40 16.66
N ALA A 349 5.57 19.02 16.27
CA ALA A 349 4.24 18.39 16.15
C ALA A 349 3.79 17.51 17.35
N GLY A 350 4.21 17.85 18.58
CA GLY A 350 3.87 17.10 19.80
C GLY A 350 4.67 15.81 20.00
N SER A 351 5.72 15.56 19.21
CA SER A 351 6.68 14.48 19.44
C SER A 351 8.03 15.04 19.91
N THR A 352 8.53 14.43 20.98
CA THR A 352 9.82 14.67 21.62
C THR A 352 10.81 13.54 21.32
N ARG A 353 10.56 12.72 20.29
CA ARG A 353 11.44 11.60 19.95
C ARG A 353 12.01 11.71 18.53
N VAL A 354 13.32 11.50 18.43
CA VAL A 354 14.06 11.51 17.16
C VAL A 354 14.76 10.18 16.95
N GLY A 355 14.52 9.58 15.78
CA GLY A 355 15.26 8.43 15.28
C GLY A 355 16.44 8.90 14.45
N VAL A 356 17.59 8.26 14.65
CA VAL A 356 18.82 8.53 13.90
C VAL A 356 19.26 7.25 13.21
N TYR A 357 19.54 7.35 11.91
CA TYR A 357 19.99 6.24 11.10
C TYR A 357 21.32 6.59 10.41
N LEU A 358 22.36 5.81 10.69
CA LEU A 358 23.65 5.88 10.03
C LEU A 358 23.78 4.71 9.05
N ASP A 359 24.05 4.99 7.77
CA ASP A 359 24.60 4.03 6.81
C ASP A 359 26.03 4.44 6.47
N ARG A 360 26.98 3.97 7.28
CA ARG A 360 28.39 4.33 7.13
C ARG A 360 28.98 3.89 5.78
N PRO A 361 28.73 2.68 5.26
CA PRO A 361 29.14 2.29 3.90
C PRO A 361 28.56 3.16 2.79
N ALA A 362 27.28 3.54 2.88
CA ALA A 362 26.63 4.39 1.88
C ALA A 362 26.94 5.89 2.06
N GLY A 363 27.51 6.27 3.19
CA GLY A 363 27.88 7.65 3.48
C GLY A 363 26.70 8.53 3.85
N SER A 364 25.67 7.99 4.51
CA SER A 364 24.47 8.75 4.89
C SER A 364 24.20 8.75 6.40
N LEU A 365 23.75 9.89 6.92
CA LEU A 365 23.24 10.05 8.28
C LEU A 365 21.89 10.75 8.21
N SER A 366 20.82 10.01 8.51
CA SER A 366 19.45 10.45 8.39
C SER A 366 18.79 10.63 9.76
N PHE A 367 17.94 11.63 9.87
CA PHE A 367 17.18 11.96 11.07
C PHE A 367 15.68 11.88 10.78
N TYR A 368 14.91 11.37 11.74
CA TYR A 368 13.48 11.17 11.64
C TYR A 368 12.79 11.65 12.91
N ARG A 369 11.64 12.30 12.78
CA ARG A 369 10.72 12.50 13.91
C ARG A 369 9.92 11.22 14.11
N VAL A 370 9.92 10.69 15.33
CA VAL A 370 9.18 9.47 15.70
C VAL A 370 7.85 9.87 16.30
N SER A 371 6.74 9.63 15.61
CA SER A 371 5.40 9.93 16.10
C SER A 371 4.77 8.65 16.66
N PRO A 372 4.30 8.64 17.93
CA PRO A 372 3.69 7.45 18.51
C PRO A 372 2.44 7.02 17.75
N GLY A 373 2.30 5.72 17.49
CA GLY A 373 1.11 5.16 16.87
C GLY A 373 -0.09 5.15 17.84
N GLY A 374 -1.22 5.72 17.43
CA GLY A 374 -2.46 5.65 18.22
C GLY A 374 -3.11 4.26 18.16
N GLY A 375 -3.73 3.81 19.26
CA GLY A 375 -4.66 2.67 19.26
C GLY A 375 -4.08 1.30 18.88
N GLY A 376 -2.81 1.02 19.22
CA GLY A 376 -2.15 -0.26 18.91
C GLY A 376 -1.37 -0.28 17.59
N SER A 377 -1.27 0.86 16.89
CA SER A 377 -0.38 1.04 15.74
C SER A 377 1.08 1.23 16.16
N SER A 378 2.03 0.78 15.34
CA SER A 378 3.46 1.08 15.49
C SER A 378 3.77 2.56 15.27
N ASP A 379 4.91 2.99 15.81
CA ASP A 379 5.45 4.34 15.65
C ASP A 379 5.69 4.67 14.16
N THR A 380 5.51 5.94 13.80
CA THR A 380 5.66 6.45 12.43
C THR A 380 6.90 7.34 12.34
N LEU A 381 7.75 7.12 11.33
CA LEU A 381 8.97 7.89 11.12
C LEU A 381 8.78 8.92 10.00
N THR A 382 8.77 10.21 10.37
CA THR A 382 8.79 11.31 9.40
C THR A 382 10.24 11.74 9.16
N HIS A 383 10.74 11.65 7.93
CA HIS A 383 12.09 12.13 7.59
C HIS A 383 12.24 13.64 7.85
N LEU A 384 13.35 14.02 8.49
CA LEU A 384 13.69 15.42 8.80
C LEU A 384 14.84 15.92 7.92
N HIS A 385 15.96 15.19 7.89
CA HIS A 385 17.17 15.60 7.20
C HIS A 385 18.12 14.43 6.96
N THR A 386 18.96 14.51 5.92
CA THR A 386 20.06 13.57 5.67
C THR A 386 21.34 14.32 5.34
N PHE A 387 22.40 14.05 6.09
CA PHE A 387 23.76 14.44 5.71
C PHE A 387 24.42 13.37 4.85
N TRP A 388 25.22 13.82 3.89
CA TRP A 388 26.03 12.97 3.03
C TRP A 388 27.51 13.23 3.27
N SER A 389 28.27 12.19 3.60
CA SER A 389 29.71 12.26 3.88
C SER A 389 30.33 10.87 3.79
N SER A 390 31.65 10.77 3.63
CA SER A 390 32.31 9.46 3.54
C SER A 390 32.43 8.73 4.88
N PHE A 391 32.29 9.41 6.01
CA PHE A 391 32.36 8.86 7.39
C PHE A 391 33.53 7.88 7.67
N THR A 392 34.65 7.99 6.95
CA THR A 392 35.73 6.99 6.91
C THR A 392 36.99 7.39 7.66
N GLN A 393 37.08 8.65 8.13
CA GLN A 393 38.34 9.19 8.66
C GLN A 393 38.82 8.49 9.94
N GLU A 394 37.91 8.28 10.90
CA GLU A 394 38.19 7.58 12.16
C GLU A 394 36.87 7.04 12.77
N ASP A 395 36.96 6.53 14.00
CA ASP A 395 35.79 6.07 14.76
C ASP A 395 34.76 7.20 14.90
N LEU A 396 33.53 6.88 14.55
CA LEU A 396 32.37 7.75 14.69
C LEU A 396 31.64 7.39 15.98
N LEU A 397 31.30 8.39 16.79
CA LEU A 397 30.60 8.23 18.06
C LEU A 397 29.28 8.99 18.00
N PRO A 398 28.19 8.48 18.60
CA PRO A 398 27.00 9.29 18.82
C PRO A 398 27.33 10.40 19.82
N GLY A 399 26.70 11.56 19.67
CA GLY A 399 26.94 12.73 20.50
C GLY A 399 25.65 13.44 20.84
N VAL A 400 25.56 13.91 22.09
CA VAL A 400 24.44 14.68 22.62
C VAL A 400 24.98 15.97 23.22
N ALA A 401 24.39 17.10 22.84
CA ALA A 401 24.57 18.40 23.47
C ALA A 401 23.25 18.82 24.10
N VAL A 402 23.31 19.35 25.32
CA VAL A 402 22.13 19.77 26.07
C VAL A 402 22.23 21.27 26.31
N GLY A 403 21.19 22.02 25.94
CA GLY A 403 21.14 23.46 26.09
C GLY A 403 20.46 23.90 27.39
N GLY A 404 20.77 25.11 27.86
CA GLY A 404 20.00 25.79 28.90
C GLY A 404 19.09 26.86 28.30
N LYS A 405 17.81 26.92 28.71
CA LYS A 405 16.97 28.12 28.53
C LYS A 405 17.08 28.96 29.80
N TRP A 406 17.55 30.20 29.66
CA TRP A 406 17.39 31.21 30.73
C TRP A 406 15.98 31.78 30.67
N THR A 407 15.16 31.52 31.69
CA THR A 407 13.85 32.17 31.85
C THR A 407 13.95 33.40 32.76
N PRO A 408 13.12 34.45 32.54
CA PRO A 408 13.01 35.56 33.49
C PRO A 408 12.49 35.04 34.84
N GLY A 409 13.35 34.99 35.85
CA GLY A 409 13.08 34.36 37.14
C GLY A 409 14.20 33.46 37.67
N GLY A 410 15.20 33.15 36.82
CA GLY A 410 16.44 32.48 37.25
C GLY A 410 16.33 30.98 37.47
N VAL A 411 15.29 30.33 36.93
CA VAL A 411 15.18 28.85 36.94
C VAL A 411 15.71 28.32 35.62
N LEU A 412 16.77 27.50 35.67
CA LEU A 412 17.17 26.65 34.55
C LEU A 412 16.25 25.43 34.55
N GLU A 413 15.34 25.36 33.58
CA GLU A 413 14.73 24.08 33.23
C GLU A 413 15.82 23.27 32.52
N GLY A 414 16.29 22.19 33.17
CA GLY A 414 17.35 21.34 32.63
C GLY A 414 16.85 20.61 31.40
N SER A 415 17.36 20.95 30.22
CA SER A 415 17.11 20.13 29.03
C SER A 415 17.64 18.72 29.28
N SER A 416 17.02 17.73 28.65
CA SER A 416 17.42 16.33 28.86
C SER A 416 17.31 15.52 27.58
N ALA A 417 18.07 14.44 27.52
CA ALA A 417 18.02 13.49 26.43
C ALA A 417 18.20 12.06 26.96
N SER A 418 17.38 11.14 26.48
CA SER A 418 17.39 9.72 26.86
C SER A 418 17.50 8.83 25.63
N LEU A 419 18.49 7.95 25.61
CA LEU A 419 18.60 6.87 24.63
C LEU A 419 17.49 5.84 24.88
N CYS A 420 16.59 5.68 23.90
CA CYS A 420 15.47 4.75 23.99
C CYS A 420 15.96 3.30 23.94
N ARG A 421 15.22 2.39 24.60
CA ARG A 421 15.37 0.94 24.43
C ARG A 421 14.37 0.51 23.36
N LEU A 422 14.88 -0.12 22.30
CA LEU A 422 14.11 -0.51 21.11
C LEU A 422 13.89 -2.02 21.05
#